data_AF-A0A7K2X3G1-F1
#
_entry.id   AF-A0A7K2X3G1-F1
#
_cell.length_a   1.000
_cell.length_b   1.000
_cell.length_c   1.000
_cell.angle_alpha   90.00
_cell.angle_beta   90.00
_cell.angle_gamma   90.00
#
_symmetry.space_group_name_H-M   'P 1'
#
loop_
_entity.id
_entity.type
_entity.pdbx_description
1 polymer ?
#
loop_
_entity_poly.entity_id
_entity_poly.type
_entity_poly.pdbx_seq_one_letter_code
_entity_poly.pdbx_strand_id
1 'polypeptide(L)'
;GPVRLDLAVQAEPRLRIVGERLTARGRTLLATALRDPGRSTVQAEWHTAGATPVTRAPLPDDLLGTALLPLRVAGKTPGQLEVLAAAEQVVVGLRSAFACDPRPDRMRAPVPPGEGRLRRDCRNLAEVLHRTHNDCPRRHHRLATVAGAGCA
;
A
#
# COMPACT_ATOMS: atom_id res chain seq x y z
N GLY A 1 2.87 -12.49 17.91
CA GLY A 1 2.91 -13.82 17.28
C GLY A 1 3.32 -13.66 15.84
N PRO A 2 3.83 -14.71 15.17
CA PRO A 2 4.25 -14.60 13.78
C PRO A 2 3.06 -14.18 12.89
N VAL A 3 3.31 -13.22 12.01
CA VAL A 3 2.37 -12.79 10.97
C VAL A 3 2.76 -13.51 9.68
N ARG A 4 1.77 -14.09 9.01
CA ARG A 4 1.94 -14.79 7.74
C ARG A 4 1.24 -14.02 6.62
N LEU A 5 1.96 -13.77 5.54
CA LEU A 5 1.40 -13.27 4.29
C LEU A 5 1.52 -14.38 3.23
N ASP A 6 0.37 -14.87 2.75
CA ASP A 6 0.30 -15.69 1.54
C ASP A 6 -0.11 -14.79 0.36
N LEU A 7 0.64 -14.84 -0.74
CA LEU A 7 0.44 -14.01 -1.92
C LEU A 7 0.27 -14.89 -3.16
N ALA A 8 -0.80 -14.66 -3.90
CA ALA A 8 -1.01 -15.23 -5.22
C ALA A 8 -0.87 -14.13 -6.28
N VAL A 9 0.06 -14.34 -7.21
CA VAL A 9 0.32 -13.46 -8.34
C VAL A 9 0.03 -14.18 -9.65
N GLN A 10 -0.50 -13.44 -10.62
CA GLN A 10 -0.60 -13.86 -12.00
C GLN A 10 0.47 -13.12 -12.80
N ALA A 11 1.25 -13.85 -13.59
CA ALA A 11 2.30 -13.26 -14.44
C ALA A 11 1.81 -12.95 -15.86
N GLU A 12 0.88 -13.74 -16.39
CA GLU A 12 0.36 -13.62 -17.75
C GLU A 12 -1.16 -13.46 -17.77
N PRO A 13 -1.75 -12.68 -18.70
CA PRO A 13 -1.09 -11.87 -19.73
C PRO A 13 -0.40 -10.61 -19.17
N ARG A 14 -0.63 -10.27 -17.89
CA ARG A 14 0.03 -9.16 -17.20
C ARG A 14 0.29 -9.50 -15.75
N LEU A 15 1.34 -8.92 -15.18
CA LEU A 15 1.64 -9.02 -13.76
C LEU A 15 0.53 -8.36 -12.93
N ARG A 16 -0.07 -9.11 -12.01
CA ARG A 16 -1.06 -8.62 -11.05
C ARG A 16 -1.14 -9.51 -9.83
N ILE A 17 -1.62 -8.95 -8.73
CA ILE A 17 -2.02 -9.67 -7.53
C ILE A 17 -3.44 -10.21 -7.77
N VAL A 18 -3.62 -11.52 -7.58
CA VAL A 18 -4.94 -12.18 -7.71
C VAL A 18 -5.52 -12.60 -6.37
N GLY A 19 -4.69 -12.63 -5.32
CA GLY A 19 -5.13 -12.88 -3.96
C GLY A 19 -4.04 -12.63 -2.93
N GLU A 20 -4.45 -12.19 -1.75
CA GLU A 20 -3.62 -11.98 -0.57
C GLU A 20 -4.34 -12.60 0.63
N ARG A 21 -3.57 -13.19 1.54
CA ARG A 21 -4.07 -13.59 2.85
C ARG A 21 -3.07 -13.17 3.92
N LEU A 22 -3.47 -12.20 4.75
CA LEU A 22 -2.73 -11.81 5.95
C LEU A 22 -3.31 -12.55 7.16
N THR A 23 -2.48 -13.29 7.88
CA THR A 23 -2.91 -14.10 9.02
C THR A 23 -2.05 -13.79 10.24
N ALA A 24 -2.67 -13.63 11.40
CA ALA A 24 -1.98 -13.55 12.68
C ALA A 24 -2.75 -14.34 13.74
N ARG A 25 -2.03 -15.07 14.63
CA ARG A 25 -2.64 -15.85 15.72
C ARG A 25 -3.79 -16.79 15.25
N GLY A 26 -3.63 -17.41 14.08
CA GLY A 26 -4.64 -18.30 13.48
C GLY A 26 -5.87 -17.61 12.88
N ARG A 27 -5.92 -16.27 12.87
CA ARG A 27 -7.02 -15.47 12.30
C ARG A 27 -6.62 -14.82 10.99
N THR A 28 -7.49 -14.89 9.98
CA THR A 28 -7.35 -14.08 8.76
C THR A 28 -7.73 -12.62 9.06
N LEU A 29 -6.77 -11.72 8.85
CA LEU A 29 -6.89 -10.27 9.08
C LEU A 29 -7.23 -9.51 7.79
N LEU A 30 -6.72 -9.97 6.66
CA LEU A 30 -7.06 -9.50 5.32
C LEU A 30 -7.16 -10.72 4.40
N ALA A 31 -8.19 -10.76 3.56
CA ALA A 31 -8.24 -11.63 2.41
C ALA A 31 -8.59 -10.81 1.16
N THR A 32 -7.93 -11.08 0.05
CA THR A 32 -8.30 -10.53 -1.26
C THR A 32 -8.54 -11.65 -2.26
N ALA A 33 -9.43 -11.39 -3.21
CA ALA A 33 -9.71 -12.31 -4.30
C ALA A 33 -10.03 -11.52 -5.58
N LEU A 34 -9.36 -11.88 -6.67
CA LEU A 34 -9.77 -11.48 -8.00
C LEU A 34 -11.08 -12.17 -8.36
N ARG A 35 -12.14 -11.38 -8.55
CA ARG A 35 -13.47 -11.90 -8.93
C ARG A 35 -13.83 -11.63 -10.38
N ASP A 36 -13.25 -10.60 -10.97
CA ASP A 36 -13.49 -10.18 -12.34
C ASP A 36 -12.13 -9.89 -13.01
N PRO A 37 -11.60 -10.81 -13.83
CA PRO A 37 -10.34 -10.62 -14.53
C PRO A 37 -10.29 -9.37 -15.41
N GLY A 38 -11.45 -8.88 -15.88
CA GLY A 38 -11.57 -7.68 -16.70
C GLY A 38 -11.33 -6.37 -15.94
N ARG A 39 -11.34 -6.40 -14.60
CA ARG A 39 -11.08 -5.22 -13.76
C ARG A 39 -9.66 -5.20 -13.24
N SER A 40 -9.13 -4.00 -12.99
CA SER A 40 -7.84 -3.75 -12.33
C SER A 40 -7.96 -3.70 -10.79
N THR A 41 -8.87 -4.51 -10.22
CA THR A 41 -9.11 -4.53 -8.78
C THR A 41 -9.34 -5.95 -8.27
N VAL A 42 -8.98 -6.18 -7.01
CA VAL A 42 -9.34 -7.36 -6.23
C VAL A 42 -10.38 -6.96 -5.19
N GLN A 43 -11.31 -7.86 -4.89
CA GLN A 43 -12.22 -7.67 -3.77
C GLN A 43 -11.48 -7.98 -2.48
N ALA A 44 -11.45 -7.03 -1.56
CA ALA A 44 -10.80 -7.20 -0.27
C ALA A 44 -11.83 -7.23 0.86
N GLU A 45 -11.53 -8.03 1.88
CA GLU A 45 -12.18 -8.00 3.17
C GLU A 45 -11.12 -7.95 4.28
N TRP A 46 -11.30 -7.08 5.27
CA TRP A 46 -10.41 -7.02 6.42
C TRP A 46 -11.16 -6.96 7.73
N HIS A 47 -10.55 -7.55 8.75
CA HIS A 47 -11.10 -7.68 10.08
C HIS A 47 -11.24 -6.33 10.78
N THR A 48 -12.29 -6.17 11.55
CA THR A 48 -12.52 -4.95 12.35
C THR A 48 -12.77 -5.27 13.82
N ALA A 49 -13.41 -6.40 14.16
CA ALA A 49 -13.93 -6.67 15.50
C ALA A 49 -14.83 -5.53 16.05
N GLY A 50 -15.56 -4.84 15.16
CA GLY A 50 -16.58 -3.86 15.51
C GLY A 50 -18.00 -4.43 15.32
N ALA A 51 -19.00 -3.54 15.26
CA ALA A 51 -20.40 -3.93 15.01
C ALA A 51 -20.59 -4.72 13.70
N THR A 52 -19.81 -4.38 12.67
CA THR A 52 -19.66 -5.21 11.47
C THR A 52 -18.34 -5.97 11.59
N PRO A 53 -18.30 -7.31 11.42
CA PRO A 53 -17.11 -8.12 11.70
C PRO A 53 -15.95 -7.91 10.71
N VAL A 54 -16.27 -7.45 9.50
CA VAL A 54 -15.32 -7.12 8.43
C VAL A 54 -15.74 -5.87 7.67
N THR A 55 -14.78 -5.15 7.10
CA THR A 55 -15.04 -4.16 6.05
C THR A 55 -14.70 -4.77 4.69
N ARG A 56 -15.53 -4.50 3.68
CA ARG A 56 -15.30 -4.92 2.30
C ARG A 56 -15.09 -3.71 1.40
N ALA A 57 -14.07 -3.74 0.57
CA ALA A 57 -13.86 -2.72 -0.46
C ALA A 57 -12.96 -3.26 -1.57
N PRO A 58 -13.07 -2.75 -2.81
CA PRO A 58 -12.09 -3.05 -3.84
C PRO A 58 -10.74 -2.40 -3.52
N LEU A 59 -9.67 -3.15 -3.76
CA LEU A 59 -8.29 -2.67 -3.76
C LEU A 59 -7.70 -2.82 -5.16
N PRO A 60 -6.75 -1.96 -5.57
CA PRO A 60 -6.06 -2.13 -6.83
C PRO A 60 -5.31 -3.47 -6.86
N ASP A 61 -5.23 -4.09 -8.03
CA ASP A 61 -4.59 -5.39 -8.24
C ASP A 61 -3.08 -5.30 -8.54
N ASP A 62 -2.51 -4.10 -8.50
CA ASP A 62 -1.10 -3.81 -8.77
C ASP A 62 -0.33 -3.32 -7.53
N LEU A 63 -0.99 -3.29 -6.36
CA LEU A 63 -0.40 -2.95 -5.06
C LEU A 63 -0.81 -3.98 -4.02
N LEU A 64 0.10 -4.29 -3.08
CA LEU A 64 -0.22 -5.11 -1.92
C LEU A 64 -1.34 -4.44 -1.12
N GLY A 65 -2.50 -5.09 -1.03
CA GLY A 65 -3.58 -4.68 -0.16
C GLY A 65 -3.12 -4.57 1.29
N THR A 66 -2.21 -5.44 1.74
CA THR A 66 -1.57 -5.34 3.06
C THR A 66 -0.90 -3.97 3.26
N ALA A 67 -0.20 -3.43 2.26
CA ALA A 67 0.46 -2.13 2.35
C ALA A 67 -0.53 -0.94 2.31
N LEU A 68 -1.75 -1.15 1.84
CA LEU A 68 -2.79 -0.12 1.78
C LEU A 68 -3.64 -0.04 3.05
N LEU A 69 -3.60 -1.05 3.93
CA LEU A 69 -4.39 -1.10 5.15
C LEU A 69 -4.22 0.15 6.04
N PRO A 70 -3.01 0.71 6.26
CA PRO A 70 -2.85 1.95 7.04
C PRO A 70 -3.62 3.16 6.49
N LEU A 71 -3.94 3.16 5.19
CA LEU A 71 -4.71 4.22 4.54
C LEU A 71 -6.23 3.94 4.53
N ARG A 72 -6.64 2.71 4.85
CA ARG A 72 -8.04 2.24 4.75
C ARG A 72 -8.66 1.91 6.11
N VAL A 73 -7.85 1.62 7.12
CA VAL A 73 -8.29 1.18 8.43
C VAL A 73 -8.16 2.31 9.44
N ALA A 74 -9.26 2.62 10.14
CA ALA A 74 -9.30 3.77 11.05
C ALA A 74 -8.59 3.54 12.40
N GLY A 75 -8.32 2.28 12.78
CA GLY A 75 -7.66 1.95 14.06
C GLY A 75 -8.52 2.21 15.30
N LYS A 76 -9.85 2.19 15.18
CA LYS A 76 -10.79 2.55 16.28
C LYS A 76 -11.22 1.36 17.14
N THR A 77 -10.90 0.15 16.73
CA THR A 77 -11.37 -1.09 17.36
C THR A 77 -10.18 -2.04 17.56
N PRO A 78 -10.23 -2.95 18.54
CA PRO A 78 -9.13 -3.90 18.77
C PRO A 78 -8.77 -4.72 17.53
N GLY A 79 -9.77 -5.14 16.74
CA GLY A 79 -9.54 -5.86 15.50
C GLY A 79 -8.87 -5.00 14.43
N GLN A 80 -9.27 -3.74 14.29
CA GLN A 80 -8.58 -2.79 13.38
C GLN A 80 -7.13 -2.52 13.80
N LEU A 81 -6.86 -2.40 15.10
CA LEU A 81 -5.50 -2.24 15.62
C LEU A 81 -4.65 -3.50 15.35
N GLU A 82 -5.23 -4.69 15.49
CA GLU A 82 -4.57 -5.95 15.13
C GLU A 82 -4.24 -6.02 13.63
N VAL A 83 -5.17 -5.60 12.76
CA VAL A 83 -4.92 -5.48 11.31
C VAL A 83 -3.77 -4.52 11.01
N LEU A 84 -3.76 -3.34 11.62
CA LEU A 84 -2.71 -2.34 11.41
C LEU A 84 -1.34 -2.84 11.88
N ALA A 85 -1.27 -3.44 13.08
CA ALA A 85 -0.03 -3.98 13.62
C ALA A 85 0.54 -5.12 12.75
N ALA A 86 -0.32 -6.02 12.26
CA ALA A 86 0.11 -7.09 11.37
C ALA A 86 0.59 -6.56 10.00
N ALA A 87 -0.11 -5.56 9.45
CA ALA A 87 0.29 -4.91 8.21
C ALA A 87 1.65 -4.22 8.35
N GLU A 88 1.86 -3.49 9.45
CA GLU A 88 3.13 -2.84 9.76
C GLU A 88 4.26 -3.86 9.83
N GLN A 89 4.11 -4.95 10.59
CA GLN A 89 5.14 -5.97 10.75
C GLN A 89 5.57 -6.55 9.38
N VAL A 90 4.61 -6.83 8.50
CA VAL A 90 4.89 -7.33 7.15
C VAL A 90 5.57 -6.27 6.29
N VAL A 91 5.04 -5.05 6.23
CA VAL A 91 5.60 -3.98 5.39
C VAL A 91 7.01 -3.60 5.84
N VAL A 92 7.27 -3.53 7.15
CA VAL A 92 8.61 -3.30 7.71
C VAL A 92 9.56 -4.43 7.31
N GLY A 93 9.12 -5.69 7.42
CA GLY A 93 9.91 -6.85 6.99
C GLY A 93 10.17 -6.87 5.48
N LEU A 94 9.21 -6.46 4.65
CA LEU A 94 9.39 -6.37 3.21
C LEU A 94 10.31 -5.21 2.82
N ARG A 95 10.32 -4.09 3.55
CA ARG A 95 11.19 -2.95 3.26
C ARG A 95 12.68 -3.30 3.36
N SER A 96 13.06 -4.21 4.27
CA SER A 96 14.46 -4.65 4.35
C SER A 96 14.84 -5.58 3.18
N ALA A 97 13.91 -6.37 2.66
CA ALA A 97 14.13 -7.25 1.50
C ALA A 97 14.01 -6.51 0.14
N PHE A 98 13.13 -5.50 0.07
CA PHE A 98 12.77 -4.77 -1.14
C PHE A 98 12.91 -3.25 -0.91
N ALA A 99 14.12 -2.81 -0.57
CA ALA A 99 14.39 -1.41 -0.29
C ALA A 99 14.08 -0.52 -1.51
N CYS A 100 13.44 0.62 -1.26
CA CYS A 100 13.66 1.81 -2.10
C CYS A 100 15.16 2.14 -2.04
N ASP A 101 15.78 2.34 -3.20
CA ASP A 101 17.19 2.74 -3.34
C ASP A 101 17.23 4.19 -3.84
N PRO A 102 16.81 5.17 -3.02
CA PRO A 102 16.78 6.56 -3.46
C PRO A 102 18.19 7.00 -3.84
N ARG A 103 18.35 7.60 -5.02
CA ARG A 103 19.60 8.23 -5.45
C ARG A 103 19.39 9.74 -5.47
N PRO A 104 19.71 10.48 -4.38
CA PRO A 104 19.39 11.90 -4.25
C PRO A 104 19.85 12.74 -5.45
N ASP A 105 21.04 12.47 -5.99
CA ASP A 105 21.57 13.19 -7.16
C ASP A 105 20.70 13.02 -8.42
N ARG A 106 20.01 11.89 -8.56
CA ARG A 106 19.12 11.60 -9.68
C ARG A 106 17.67 12.06 -9.45
N MET A 107 17.29 12.32 -8.21
CA MET A 107 15.93 12.72 -7.83
C MET A 107 15.65 14.21 -8.10
N ARG A 108 16.71 15.03 -8.21
CA ARG A 108 16.61 16.49 -8.37
C ARG A 108 16.41 16.95 -9.82
N ALA A 109 16.70 16.08 -10.79
CA ALA A 109 16.56 16.41 -12.19
C ALA A 109 15.08 16.43 -12.62
N PRO A 110 14.68 17.35 -13.52
CA PRO A 110 13.40 17.25 -14.20
C PRO A 110 13.29 15.90 -14.92
N VAL A 111 12.10 15.31 -14.90
CA VAL A 111 11.79 14.08 -15.64
C VAL A 111 10.52 14.27 -16.47
N PRO A 112 10.38 13.56 -17.60
CA PRO A 112 9.14 13.56 -18.36
C PRO A 112 7.94 13.05 -17.52
N PRO A 113 6.72 13.55 -17.78
CA PRO A 113 5.50 12.99 -17.20
C PRO A 113 5.37 11.48 -17.44
N GLY A 114 4.84 10.73 -16.47
CA GLY A 114 4.69 9.28 -16.54
C GLY A 114 3.46 8.77 -15.82
N GLU A 115 3.53 7.54 -15.31
CA GLU A 115 2.40 6.87 -14.63
C GLU A 115 2.04 7.49 -13.26
N GLY A 116 2.82 8.44 -12.75
CA GLY A 116 2.64 9.09 -11.44
C GLY A 116 2.96 8.23 -10.22
N ARG A 117 3.53 7.03 -10.41
CA ARG A 117 3.99 6.16 -9.33
C ARG A 117 5.48 6.31 -9.10
N LEU A 118 5.89 6.45 -7.84
CA LEU A 118 7.30 6.56 -7.48
C LEU A 118 8.04 5.26 -7.84
N ARG A 119 9.12 5.38 -8.60
CA ARG A 119 10.00 4.27 -8.98
C ARG A 119 10.88 3.86 -7.80
N ARG A 120 11.38 2.62 -7.82
CA ARG A 120 12.24 2.06 -6.76
C ARG A 120 13.51 2.86 -6.50
N ASP A 121 14.09 3.44 -7.55
CA ASP A 121 15.28 4.31 -7.49
C ASP A 121 14.94 5.78 -7.18
N CYS A 122 13.65 6.08 -6.97
CA CYS A 122 13.07 7.40 -6.76
C CYS A 122 13.37 8.44 -7.84
N ARG A 123 13.93 8.05 -9.00
CA ARG A 123 14.42 9.02 -10.01
C ARG A 123 13.32 9.89 -10.60
N ASN A 124 12.06 9.46 -10.52
CA ASN A 124 10.91 10.23 -11.01
C ASN A 124 10.21 11.08 -9.93
N LEU A 125 10.88 11.36 -8.80
CA LEU A 125 10.28 12.11 -7.71
C LEU A 125 9.66 13.45 -8.17
N ALA A 126 10.34 14.20 -9.05
CA ALA A 126 9.85 15.48 -9.54
C ALA A 126 8.47 15.37 -10.22
N GLU A 127 8.24 14.31 -11.01
CA GLU A 127 6.97 14.06 -11.68
C GLU A 127 5.85 13.67 -10.70
N VAL A 128 6.15 12.81 -9.73
CA VAL A 128 5.20 12.41 -8.69
C VAL A 128 4.78 13.61 -7.83
N LEU A 129 5.72 14.48 -7.46
CA LEU A 129 5.44 15.69 -6.68
C LEU A 129 4.58 16.69 -7.48
N HIS A 130 4.94 16.93 -8.74
CA HIS A 130 4.18 17.82 -9.62
C HIS A 130 2.74 17.33 -9.80
N ARG A 131 2.56 16.03 -10.08
CA ARG A 131 1.22 15.44 -10.20
C ARG A 131 0.45 15.50 -8.89
N THR A 132 1.08 15.17 -7.76
CA THR A 132 0.41 15.21 -6.45
C THR A 132 -0.03 16.63 -6.08
N HIS A 133 0.76 17.64 -6.43
CA HIS A 133 0.41 19.05 -6.26
C HIS A 133 -0.86 19.41 -7.04
N ASN A 134 -0.96 19.00 -8.31
CA ASN A 134 -2.08 19.35 -9.18
C ASN A 134 -3.34 18.51 -8.91
N ASP A 135 -3.19 17.19 -8.74
CA ASP A 135 -4.31 16.26 -8.63
C ASP A 135 -4.90 16.21 -7.20
N CYS A 136 -4.09 16.48 -6.17
CA CYS A 136 -4.54 16.40 -4.78
C CYS A 136 -3.76 17.34 -3.83
N PRO A 137 -4.07 18.65 -3.83
CA PRO A 137 -3.39 19.65 -3.00
C PRO A 137 -3.33 19.28 -1.50
N ARG A 138 -4.36 18.60 -0.97
CA ARG A 138 -4.39 18.11 0.42
C ARG A 138 -3.29 17.08 0.72
N ARG A 139 -3.05 16.13 -0.19
CA ARG A 139 -1.98 15.14 -0.03
C ARG A 139 -0.61 15.79 -0.18
N HIS A 140 -0.48 16.70 -1.13
CA HIS A 140 0.75 17.47 -1.31
C HIS A 140 1.10 18.27 -0.05
N HIS A 141 0.13 18.99 0.54
CA HIS A 141 0.34 19.74 1.77
C HIS A 141 0.78 18.84 2.93
N ARG A 142 0.11 17.70 3.15
CA ARG A 142 0.52 16.73 4.19
C ARG A 142 1.95 16.23 3.97
N LEU A 143 2.33 15.93 2.73
CA LEU A 143 3.68 15.51 2.39
C LEU A 143 4.71 16.61 2.74
N ALA A 144 4.43 17.85 2.33
CA ALA A 144 5.29 18.99 2.62
C ALA A 144 5.44 19.25 4.12
N THR A 145 4.37 19.14 4.91
CA THR A 145 4.43 19.27 6.37
C THR A 145 5.34 18.23 7.01
N VAL A 146 5.18 16.95 6.63
CA VAL A 146 5.98 15.86 7.19
C VAL A 146 7.44 15.98 6.76
N ALA A 147 7.70 16.31 5.50
CA ALA A 147 9.06 16.54 5.00
C ALA A 147 9.73 17.71 5.75
N GLY A 148 9.01 18.83 5.92
CA GLY A 148 9.51 19.98 6.68
C GLY A 148 9.85 19.64 8.13
N ALA A 149 9.00 18.86 8.80
CA ALA A 149 9.27 18.38 10.17
C ALA A 149 10.50 17.45 10.27
N GLY A 150 10.84 16.73 9.20
CA GLY A 150 12.03 15.87 9.16
C GLY A 150 13.32 16.57 8.73
N CYS A 151 13.23 17.81 8.23
CA CYS A 151 14.38 18.64 7.85
C CYS A 151 14.73 19.72 8.90
N ALA A 152 13.90 19.87 9.94
CA ALA A 152 14.15 20.70 11.11
C ALA A 152 14.93 19.91 12.17
#